data_AF-J7QGU2-F1
#
_entry.id   AF-J7QGU2-F1
#
_cell.length_a   1.000
_cell.length_b   1.000
_cell.length_c   1.000
_cell.angle_alpha   90.00
_cell.angle_beta   90.00
_cell.angle_gamma   90.00
#
_symmetry.space_group_name_H-M   'P 1'
#
loop_
_entity.id
_entity.type
_entity.pdbx_description
1 polymer ?
#
loop_
_entity_poly.entity_id
_entity_poly.type
_entity_poly.pdbx_seq_one_letter_code
_entity_poly.pdbx_strand_id
1 'polypeptide(L)'
;MLDKANLKAWLHKKELSRRDKILLILASFEDPCSISDIKESALGAGLRLSDKWNISLILSRSNGCAIRVPEGWEITDSGKSRLRELGVSNLPAAAVQVASDLRTYLAKIANDEVRNYVEEAIMCHEAGLYKASIIMSWLAAISVLHIHVVRHHLAAFNAEATRVDTRWKAAKNSDDLGKMKEYDFLERLHGISGIGKNRKDELQKALKLRNACGHPNSFKVSANGAAAHIEMLLLNVFDVFQI
;
A
#
# COMPACT_ATOMS: atom_id res chain seq x y z
N MET A 1 -16.48 -1.78 -0.32
CA MET A 1 -17.35 -2.13 -1.46
C MET A 1 -16.46 -2.51 -2.62
N LEU A 2 -16.53 -3.77 -3.07
CA LEU A 2 -15.92 -4.18 -4.34
C LEU A 2 -16.68 -3.49 -5.47
N ASP A 3 -16.00 -2.75 -6.34
CA ASP A 3 -16.65 -2.24 -7.55
C ASP A 3 -16.98 -3.40 -8.52
N LYS A 4 -17.88 -3.14 -9.46
CA LYS A 4 -18.36 -4.16 -10.42
C LYS A 4 -17.24 -4.75 -11.29
N ALA A 5 -16.20 -3.97 -11.61
CA ALA A 5 -15.09 -4.43 -12.46
C ALA A 5 -14.19 -5.41 -11.70
N ASN A 6 -13.91 -5.10 -10.43
CA ASN A 6 -13.14 -5.94 -9.52
C ASN A 6 -13.92 -7.21 -9.13
N LEU A 7 -15.23 -7.12 -8.95
CA LEU A 7 -16.08 -8.30 -8.67
C LEU A 7 -15.93 -9.37 -9.77
N LYS A 8 -16.02 -8.97 -11.05
CA LYS A 8 -15.83 -9.88 -12.18
C LYS A 8 -14.45 -10.55 -12.15
N ALA A 9 -13.37 -9.79 -11.97
CA ALA A 9 -12.02 -10.34 -11.95
C ALA A 9 -11.84 -11.41 -10.85
N TRP A 10 -12.41 -11.17 -9.66
CA TRP A 10 -12.33 -12.11 -8.53
C TRP A 10 -13.17 -13.37 -8.72
N LEU A 11 -14.42 -13.26 -9.19
CA LEU A 11 -15.34 -14.41 -9.30
C LEU A 11 -14.83 -15.54 -10.21
N HIS A 12 -13.97 -15.21 -11.17
CA HIS A 12 -13.40 -16.18 -12.12
C HIS A 12 -12.12 -16.86 -11.61
N LYS A 13 -11.57 -16.49 -10.44
CA LYS A 13 -10.46 -17.24 -9.83
C LYS A 13 -10.92 -18.66 -9.46
N LYS A 14 -10.14 -19.67 -9.86
CA LYS A 14 -10.47 -21.10 -9.68
C LYS A 14 -10.37 -21.56 -8.22
N GLU A 15 -9.58 -20.85 -7.44
CA GLU A 15 -9.15 -21.21 -6.08
C GLU A 15 -10.22 -20.88 -5.04
N LEU A 16 -11.17 -20.01 -5.41
CA LEU A 16 -12.26 -19.58 -4.55
C LEU A 16 -13.34 -20.65 -4.46
N SER A 17 -13.73 -20.98 -3.23
CA SER A 17 -14.84 -21.89 -2.99
C SER A 17 -16.17 -21.25 -3.39
N ARG A 18 -17.23 -22.06 -3.49
CA ARG A 18 -18.60 -21.55 -3.75
C ARG A 18 -19.02 -20.53 -2.70
N ARG A 19 -18.65 -20.77 -1.43
CA ARG A 19 -18.91 -19.86 -0.32
C ARG A 19 -18.21 -18.53 -0.54
N ASP A 20 -16.93 -18.55 -0.87
CA ASP A 20 -16.13 -17.33 -1.04
C ASP A 20 -16.65 -16.49 -2.22
N LYS A 21 -17.12 -17.13 -3.30
CA LYS A 21 -17.77 -16.45 -4.43
C LYS A 21 -19.08 -15.76 -4.04
N ILE A 22 -19.91 -16.37 -3.20
CA ILE A 22 -21.14 -15.71 -2.72
C ILE A 22 -20.81 -14.59 -1.74
N LEU A 23 -19.82 -14.78 -0.84
CA LEU A 23 -19.35 -13.71 0.04
C LEU A 23 -18.80 -12.51 -0.75
N LEU A 24 -18.08 -12.75 -1.85
CA LEU A 24 -17.62 -11.71 -2.78
C LEU A 24 -18.77 -10.89 -3.35
N ILE A 25 -19.85 -11.55 -3.77
CA ILE A 25 -21.04 -10.88 -4.31
C ILE A 25 -21.71 -10.06 -3.21
N LEU A 26 -21.89 -10.60 -2.01
CA LEU A 26 -22.42 -9.86 -0.85
C LEU A 26 -21.58 -8.62 -0.52
N ALA A 27 -20.25 -8.73 -0.60
CA ALA A 27 -19.33 -7.61 -0.35
C ALA A 27 -19.39 -6.48 -1.41
N SER A 28 -20.13 -6.67 -2.50
CA SER A 28 -20.42 -5.65 -3.50
C SER A 28 -21.67 -4.82 -3.22
N PHE A 29 -22.42 -5.14 -2.15
CA PHE A 29 -23.60 -4.38 -1.71
C PHE A 29 -23.28 -3.59 -0.43
N GLU A 30 -23.79 -2.36 -0.34
CA GLU A 30 -23.72 -1.54 0.90
C GLU A 30 -24.83 -1.95 1.86
N ASP A 31 -26.01 -2.24 1.32
CA ASP A 31 -27.21 -2.62 2.07
C ASP A 31 -27.48 -4.14 1.97
N PRO A 32 -28.26 -4.70 2.90
CA PRO A 32 -28.75 -6.07 2.78
C PRO A 32 -29.41 -6.34 1.44
N CYS A 33 -29.12 -7.51 0.84
CA CYS A 33 -29.61 -7.87 -0.48
C CYS A 33 -30.35 -9.20 -0.50
N SER A 34 -31.30 -9.33 -1.42
CA SER A 34 -32.08 -10.54 -1.59
C SER A 34 -31.30 -11.61 -2.38
N ILE A 35 -31.79 -12.86 -2.35
CA ILE A 35 -31.23 -13.94 -3.17
C ILE A 35 -31.36 -13.62 -4.67
N SER A 36 -32.40 -12.87 -5.05
CA SER A 36 -32.60 -12.36 -6.42
C SER A 36 -31.43 -11.45 -6.81
N ASP A 37 -31.12 -10.46 -5.97
CA ASP A 37 -30.07 -9.47 -6.23
C ASP A 37 -28.69 -10.14 -6.32
N ILE A 38 -28.43 -11.13 -5.45
CA ILE A 38 -27.21 -11.93 -5.51
C ILE A 38 -27.08 -12.65 -6.87
N LYS A 39 -28.17 -13.25 -7.37
CA LYS A 39 -28.16 -13.94 -8.66
C LYS A 39 -27.96 -12.97 -9.82
N GLU A 40 -28.61 -11.82 -9.78
CA GLU A 40 -28.49 -10.78 -10.80
C GLU A 40 -27.07 -10.21 -10.83
N SER A 41 -26.51 -9.85 -9.68
CA SER A 41 -25.13 -9.36 -9.56
C SER A 41 -24.11 -10.40 -10.04
N ALA A 42 -24.29 -11.67 -9.67
CA ALA A 42 -23.45 -12.76 -10.16
C ALA A 42 -23.50 -12.87 -11.69
N LEU A 43 -24.71 -12.84 -12.27
CA LEU A 43 -24.91 -12.91 -13.71
C LEU A 43 -24.29 -11.71 -14.43
N GLY A 44 -24.49 -10.49 -13.92
CA GLY A 44 -23.91 -9.27 -14.45
C GLY A 44 -22.38 -9.26 -14.39
N ALA A 45 -21.79 -9.93 -13.40
CA ALA A 45 -20.35 -10.15 -13.27
C ALA A 45 -19.83 -11.35 -14.09
N GLY A 46 -20.69 -12.05 -14.84
CA GLY A 46 -20.31 -13.18 -15.71
C GLY A 46 -20.29 -14.55 -15.06
N LEU A 47 -20.76 -14.68 -13.81
CA LEU A 47 -20.88 -15.95 -13.10
C LEU A 47 -22.33 -16.46 -13.14
N ARG A 48 -22.57 -17.54 -13.88
CA ARG A 48 -23.84 -18.27 -13.79
C ARG A 48 -23.83 -19.18 -12.56
N LEU A 49 -24.55 -18.78 -11.52
CA LEU A 49 -24.81 -19.63 -10.37
C LEU A 49 -25.70 -20.80 -10.82
N SER A 50 -25.22 -22.03 -10.63
CA SER A 50 -26.01 -23.22 -10.95
C SER A 50 -27.23 -23.30 -10.03
N ASP A 51 -28.35 -23.80 -10.53
CA ASP A 51 -29.57 -24.04 -9.72
C ASP A 51 -29.34 -24.98 -8.54
N LYS A 52 -28.26 -25.79 -8.59
CA LYS A 52 -27.83 -26.67 -7.49
C LYS A 52 -27.19 -25.89 -6.33
N TRP A 53 -26.88 -24.60 -6.50
CA TRP A 53 -26.31 -23.76 -5.45
C TRP A 53 -27.44 -23.23 -4.58
N ASN A 54 -27.68 -23.89 -3.45
CA ASN A 54 -28.56 -23.34 -2.43
C ASN A 54 -27.85 -22.18 -1.69
N ILE A 55 -28.01 -20.97 -2.22
CA ILE A 55 -27.36 -19.74 -1.72
C ILE A 55 -27.66 -19.53 -0.23
N SER A 56 -28.92 -19.64 0.17
CA SER A 56 -29.35 -19.48 1.57
C SER A 56 -28.67 -20.49 2.50
N LEU A 57 -28.54 -21.75 2.06
CA LEU A 57 -27.85 -22.78 2.83
C LEU A 57 -26.34 -22.52 2.93
N ILE A 58 -25.71 -22.04 1.85
CA ILE A 58 -24.28 -21.71 1.85
C ILE A 58 -24.00 -20.55 2.80
N LEU A 59 -24.85 -19.52 2.80
CA LEU A 59 -24.70 -18.34 3.65
C LEU A 59 -25.00 -18.62 5.12
N SER A 60 -26.05 -19.40 5.42
CA SER A 60 -26.32 -19.83 6.81
C SER A 60 -25.19 -20.70 7.38
N ARG A 61 -24.51 -21.50 6.55
CA ARG A 61 -23.35 -22.31 6.95
C ARG A 61 -22.01 -21.56 6.83
N SER A 62 -22.05 -20.25 6.69
CA SER A 62 -20.84 -19.44 6.54
C SER A 62 -20.06 -19.20 7.84
N ASN A 63 -20.51 -19.78 8.97
CA ASN A 63 -19.92 -19.62 10.30
C ASN A 63 -19.76 -18.14 10.72
N GLY A 64 -20.83 -17.37 10.53
CA GLY A 64 -20.86 -15.96 10.91
C GLY A 64 -20.22 -15.00 9.91
N CYS A 65 -19.78 -15.47 8.73
CA CYS A 65 -19.28 -14.58 7.67
C CYS A 65 -20.40 -13.81 6.95
N ALA A 66 -21.62 -14.32 6.98
CA ALA A 66 -22.82 -13.64 6.48
C ALA A 66 -23.97 -13.87 7.46
N ILE A 67 -24.86 -12.88 7.55
CA ILE A 67 -26.05 -12.94 8.40
C ILE A 67 -27.30 -12.63 7.61
N ARG A 68 -28.42 -13.17 8.08
CA ARG A 68 -29.74 -12.91 7.52
C ARG A 68 -30.46 -11.90 8.40
N VAL A 69 -30.87 -10.80 7.79
CA VAL A 69 -31.68 -9.73 8.38
C VAL A 69 -33.06 -9.72 7.69
N PRO A 70 -34.07 -8.99 8.20
CA PRO A 70 -35.40 -8.94 7.58
C PRO A 70 -35.37 -8.54 6.10
N GLU A 71 -34.47 -7.62 5.73
CA GLU A 71 -34.32 -7.05 4.40
C GLU A 71 -33.52 -7.95 3.45
N GLY A 72 -32.82 -8.98 3.95
CA GLY A 72 -32.04 -9.88 3.11
C GLY A 72 -30.82 -10.49 3.79
N TRP A 73 -29.75 -10.62 3.02
CA TRP A 73 -28.45 -11.09 3.48
C TRP A 73 -27.44 -9.96 3.43
N GLU A 74 -26.57 -9.91 4.42
CA GLU A 74 -25.44 -9.00 4.46
C GLU A 74 -24.17 -9.72 4.91
N ILE A 75 -23.02 -9.19 4.49
CA ILE A 75 -21.71 -9.70 4.89
C ILE A 75 -21.31 -9.09 6.23
N THR A 76 -20.83 -9.92 7.15
CA THR A 76 -20.31 -9.44 8.44
C THR A 76 -18.84 -9.01 8.32
N ASP A 77 -18.30 -8.43 9.38
CA ASP A 77 -16.87 -8.12 9.45
C ASP A 77 -15.98 -9.38 9.45
N SER A 78 -16.48 -10.52 9.96
CA SER A 78 -15.81 -11.82 9.83
C SER A 78 -15.73 -12.26 8.37
N GLY A 79 -16.81 -12.07 7.61
CA GLY A 79 -16.83 -12.36 6.17
C GLY A 79 -15.89 -11.47 5.38
N LYS A 80 -15.87 -10.16 5.68
CA LYS A 80 -14.92 -9.22 5.08
C LYS A 80 -13.48 -9.61 5.41
N SER A 81 -13.19 -10.02 6.64
CA SER A 81 -11.86 -10.47 7.07
C SER A 81 -11.42 -11.73 6.32
N ARG A 82 -12.33 -12.72 6.16
CA ARG A 82 -12.07 -13.91 5.35
C ARG A 82 -11.74 -13.57 3.89
N LEU A 83 -12.43 -12.60 3.29
CA LEU A 83 -12.12 -12.15 1.93
C LEU A 83 -10.74 -11.50 1.85
N ARG A 84 -10.35 -10.70 2.86
CA ARG A 84 -8.99 -10.13 2.94
C ARG A 84 -7.91 -11.20 3.06
N GLU A 85 -8.12 -12.24 3.86
CA GLU A 85 -7.21 -13.39 3.96
C GLU A 85 -7.01 -14.12 2.62
N LEU A 86 -8.05 -14.14 1.78
CA LEU A 86 -7.99 -14.69 0.42
C LEU A 86 -7.35 -13.72 -0.60
N GLY A 87 -6.85 -12.58 -0.13
CA GLY A 87 -6.24 -11.52 -0.95
C GLY A 87 -7.24 -10.67 -1.70
N VAL A 88 -8.55 -10.81 -1.45
CA VAL A 88 -9.59 -10.02 -2.11
C VAL A 88 -9.44 -8.56 -1.69
N SER A 89 -9.11 -7.71 -2.66
CA SER A 89 -9.03 -6.28 -2.46
C SER A 89 -9.91 -5.53 -3.45
N ASN A 90 -10.32 -4.33 -3.05
CA ASN A 90 -11.01 -3.37 -3.93
C ASN A 90 -10.04 -2.66 -4.88
N LEU A 91 -8.76 -3.06 -4.88
CA LEU A 91 -7.78 -2.46 -5.74
C LEU A 91 -7.92 -3.00 -7.15
N PRO A 92 -7.75 -2.14 -8.18
CA PRO A 92 -7.54 -2.60 -9.54
C PRO A 92 -6.45 -3.67 -9.58
N ALA A 93 -6.57 -4.69 -10.44
CA ALA A 93 -5.62 -5.79 -10.53
C ALA A 93 -4.14 -5.34 -10.64
N ALA A 94 -3.87 -4.21 -11.29
CA ALA A 94 -2.52 -3.63 -11.35
C ALA A 94 -1.99 -3.19 -9.97
N ALA A 95 -2.84 -2.59 -9.13
CA ALA A 95 -2.48 -2.20 -7.77
C ALA A 95 -2.34 -3.42 -6.82
N VAL A 96 -3.09 -4.51 -7.08
CA VAL A 96 -2.87 -5.81 -6.41
C VAL A 96 -1.51 -6.40 -6.77
N GLN A 97 -1.14 -6.36 -8.06
CA GLN A 97 0.17 -6.84 -8.50
C GLN A 97 1.28 -6.04 -7.85
N VAL A 98 1.17 -4.71 -7.82
CA VAL A 98 2.15 -3.87 -7.15
C VAL A 98 2.25 -4.24 -5.67
N ALA A 99 1.14 -4.32 -4.93
CA ALA A 99 1.18 -4.75 -3.52
C ALA A 99 1.84 -6.13 -3.33
N SER A 100 1.57 -7.09 -4.23
CA SER A 100 2.21 -8.42 -4.22
C SER A 100 3.73 -8.33 -4.47
N ASP A 101 4.15 -7.52 -5.43
CA ASP A 101 5.55 -7.30 -5.75
C ASP A 101 6.25 -6.64 -4.55
N LEU A 102 5.64 -5.59 -3.99
CA LEU A 102 6.12 -4.90 -2.77
C LEU A 102 6.30 -5.88 -1.60
N ARG A 103 5.34 -6.79 -1.36
CA ARG A 103 5.46 -7.84 -0.33
C ARG A 103 6.58 -8.83 -0.60
N THR A 104 6.84 -9.13 -1.87
CA THR A 104 7.99 -9.97 -2.26
C THR A 104 9.32 -9.25 -1.98
N TYR A 105 9.38 -7.94 -2.22
CA TYR A 105 10.55 -7.12 -1.88
C TYR A 105 10.73 -6.94 -0.37
N LEU A 106 9.65 -6.85 0.40
CA LEU A 106 9.69 -6.75 1.86
C LEU A 106 10.54 -7.86 2.50
N ALA A 107 10.49 -9.07 1.95
CA ALA A 107 11.27 -10.22 2.40
C ALA A 107 12.79 -10.03 2.26
N LYS A 108 13.25 -9.08 1.44
CA LYS A 108 14.66 -8.77 1.21
C LYS A 108 15.20 -7.68 2.15
N ILE A 109 14.34 -6.91 2.79
CA ILE A 109 14.75 -5.84 3.71
C ILE A 109 15.15 -6.49 5.04
N ALA A 110 16.43 -6.43 5.41
CA ALA A 110 16.93 -7.05 6.64
C ALA A 110 16.59 -6.24 7.89
N ASN A 111 16.65 -4.92 7.82
CA ASN A 111 16.32 -4.02 8.92
C ASN A 111 14.82 -4.05 9.28
N ASP A 112 14.49 -4.45 10.52
CA ASP A 112 13.12 -4.61 10.99
C ASP A 112 12.32 -3.30 11.03
N GLU A 113 12.95 -2.19 11.40
CA GLU A 113 12.28 -0.88 11.47
C GLU A 113 11.88 -0.39 10.07
N VAL A 114 12.79 -0.49 9.10
CA VAL A 114 12.48 -0.16 7.70
C VAL A 114 11.42 -1.12 7.16
N ARG A 115 11.51 -2.41 7.48
CA ARG A 115 10.49 -3.39 7.09
C ARG A 115 9.10 -2.99 7.62
N ASN A 116 9.00 -2.54 8.87
CA ASN A 116 7.72 -2.12 9.45
C ASN A 116 7.12 -0.91 8.71
N TYR A 117 7.92 0.11 8.38
CA TYR A 117 7.42 1.25 7.61
C TYR A 117 6.96 0.88 6.19
N VAL A 118 7.68 -0.04 5.53
CA VAL A 118 7.28 -0.52 4.19
C VAL A 118 6.00 -1.36 4.28
N GLU A 119 5.86 -2.21 5.31
CA GLU A 119 4.63 -2.98 5.55
C GLU A 119 3.43 -2.05 5.79
N GLU A 120 3.59 -1.00 6.60
CA GLU A 120 2.55 0.02 6.80
C GLU A 120 2.16 0.73 5.48
N ALA A 121 3.14 1.02 4.62
CA ALA A 121 2.89 1.61 3.31
C ALA A 121 2.07 0.68 2.40
N ILE A 122 2.37 -0.62 2.41
CA ILE A 122 1.63 -1.67 1.68
C ILE A 122 0.21 -1.79 2.22
N MET A 123 0.05 -1.89 3.54
CA MET A 123 -1.26 -1.96 4.19
C MET A 123 -2.13 -0.74 3.84
N CYS A 124 -1.54 0.46 3.86
CA CYS A 124 -2.24 1.66 3.43
C CYS A 124 -2.66 1.59 1.95
N HIS A 125 -1.78 1.06 1.08
CA HIS A 125 -2.08 0.89 -0.33
C HIS A 125 -3.27 -0.05 -0.54
N GLU A 126 -3.21 -1.24 0.08
CA GLU A 126 -4.24 -2.29 0.03
C GLU A 126 -5.59 -1.84 0.57
N ALA A 127 -5.58 -0.95 1.57
CA ALA A 127 -6.77 -0.33 2.12
C ALA A 127 -7.33 0.83 1.27
N GLY A 128 -6.68 1.21 0.17
CA GLY A 128 -7.08 2.35 -0.66
C GLY A 128 -6.70 3.72 -0.05
N LEU A 129 -5.86 3.75 0.98
CA LEU A 129 -5.39 4.94 1.68
C LEU A 129 -4.13 5.51 0.98
N TYR A 130 -4.27 5.89 -0.28
CA TYR A 130 -3.13 6.19 -1.16
C TYR A 130 -2.24 7.35 -0.69
N LYS A 131 -2.82 8.41 -0.10
CA LYS A 131 -2.03 9.50 0.49
C LYS A 131 -1.16 9.00 1.66
N ALA A 132 -1.73 8.17 2.53
CA ALA A 132 -1.02 7.59 3.67
C ALA A 132 0.07 6.62 3.20
N SER A 133 -0.21 5.82 2.18
CA SER A 133 0.75 4.90 1.56
C SER A 133 2.01 5.63 1.07
N ILE A 134 1.85 6.77 0.38
CA ILE A 134 2.97 7.63 -0.07
C ILE A 134 3.75 8.23 1.09
N ILE A 135 3.07 8.62 2.17
CA ILE A 135 3.73 9.18 3.35
C ILE A 135 4.59 8.09 4.02
N MET A 136 4.03 6.89 4.22
CA MET A 136 4.73 5.79 4.87
C MET A 136 5.91 5.27 4.03
N SER A 137 5.74 5.13 2.71
CA SER A 137 6.84 4.69 1.83
C SER A 137 8.00 5.69 1.83
N TRP A 138 7.70 6.99 1.91
CA TRP A 138 8.73 8.02 2.02
C TRP A 138 9.46 7.97 3.37
N LEU A 139 8.76 7.76 4.48
CA LEU A 139 9.39 7.60 5.80
C LEU A 139 10.37 6.42 5.80
N ALA A 140 9.98 5.28 5.22
CA ALA A 140 10.88 4.15 5.04
C ALA A 140 12.13 4.53 4.23
N ALA A 141 11.97 5.23 3.11
CA ALA A 141 13.09 5.62 2.25
C ALA A 141 14.07 6.58 2.95
N ILE A 142 13.58 7.57 3.69
CA ILE A 142 14.44 8.47 4.46
C ILE A 142 15.15 7.74 5.59
N SER A 143 14.47 6.81 6.29
CA SER A 143 15.11 5.98 7.31
C SER A 143 16.30 5.21 6.74
N VAL A 144 16.14 4.60 5.55
CA VAL A 144 17.23 3.92 4.85
C VAL A 144 18.41 4.84 4.56
N LEU A 145 18.13 6.03 4.00
CA LEU A 145 19.17 6.98 3.64
C LEU A 145 19.89 7.53 4.88
N HIS A 146 19.17 7.79 5.98
CA HIS A 146 19.77 8.20 7.25
C HIS A 146 20.69 7.12 7.81
N ILE A 147 20.23 5.86 7.86
CA ILE A 147 21.04 4.72 8.32
C ILE A 147 22.30 4.59 7.45
N HIS A 148 22.15 4.69 6.13
CA HIS A 148 23.27 4.61 5.19
C HIS A 148 24.29 5.74 5.43
N VAL A 149 23.83 6.98 5.60
CA VAL A 149 24.72 8.12 5.92
C VAL A 149 25.45 7.89 7.23
N VAL A 150 24.76 7.50 8.30
CA VAL A 150 25.38 7.26 9.61
C VAL A 150 26.45 6.17 9.53
N ARG A 151 26.17 5.07 8.81
CA ARG A 151 27.08 3.93 8.70
C ARG A 151 28.30 4.20 7.82
N HIS A 152 28.15 4.97 6.74
CA HIS A 152 29.18 5.02 5.69
C HIS A 152 29.73 6.43 5.40
N HIS A 153 28.97 7.48 5.70
CA HIS A 153 29.25 8.82 5.17
C HIS A 153 29.16 9.95 6.22
N LEU A 154 29.00 9.65 7.51
CA LEU A 154 28.66 10.64 8.52
C LEU A 154 29.65 11.81 8.61
N ALA A 155 30.96 11.52 8.57
CA ALA A 155 32.00 12.55 8.64
C ALA A 155 31.96 13.48 7.41
N ALA A 156 31.89 12.91 6.20
CA ALA A 156 31.81 13.67 4.96
C ALA A 156 30.51 14.48 4.88
N PHE A 157 29.38 13.88 5.28
CA PHE A 157 28.09 14.54 5.32
C PHE A 157 28.11 15.75 6.26
N ASN A 158 28.64 15.60 7.48
CA ASN A 158 28.75 16.72 8.43
C ASN A 158 29.66 17.84 7.91
N ALA A 159 30.78 17.50 7.28
CA ALA A 159 31.66 18.50 6.68
C ALA A 159 30.94 19.31 5.59
N GLU A 160 30.21 18.64 4.70
CA GLU A 160 29.44 19.29 3.64
C GLU A 160 28.25 20.09 4.19
N ALA A 161 27.57 19.57 5.21
CA ALA A 161 26.49 20.28 5.89
C ALA A 161 26.97 21.57 6.56
N THR A 162 28.08 21.52 7.32
CA THR A 162 28.68 22.70 7.96
C THR A 162 29.25 23.69 6.95
N ARG A 163 29.76 23.22 5.81
CA ARG A 163 30.25 24.09 4.72
C ARG A 163 29.13 24.98 4.17
N VAL A 164 27.91 24.45 4.04
CA VAL A 164 26.78 25.19 3.47
C VAL A 164 25.97 25.93 4.53
N ASP A 165 25.76 25.33 5.70
CA ASP A 165 25.13 25.97 6.84
C ASP A 165 26.05 25.92 8.06
N THR A 166 26.69 27.04 8.36
CA THR A 166 27.61 27.17 9.51
C THR A 166 26.92 27.00 10.87
N ARG A 167 25.58 27.06 10.92
CA ARG A 167 24.79 26.80 12.14
C ARG A 167 24.50 25.31 12.34
N TRP A 168 24.80 24.47 11.35
CA TRP A 168 24.61 23.04 11.44
C TRP A 168 25.40 22.45 12.61
N LYS A 169 24.70 21.72 13.47
CA LYS A 169 25.32 20.93 14.53
C LYS A 169 25.57 19.54 13.96
N ALA A 170 26.84 19.12 13.95
CA ALA A 170 27.24 17.82 13.41
C ALA A 170 26.38 16.69 14.00
N ALA A 171 25.75 15.92 13.11
CA ALA A 171 24.91 14.79 13.48
C ALA A 171 25.76 13.63 13.99
N LYS A 172 25.22 12.91 14.98
CA LYS A 172 25.84 11.70 15.54
C LYS A 172 25.05 10.43 15.20
N ASN A 173 23.77 10.58 14.90
CA ASN A 173 22.84 9.49 14.62
C ASN A 173 21.76 9.94 13.62
N SER A 174 20.84 9.03 13.29
CA SER A 174 19.75 9.28 12.35
C SER A 174 18.77 10.37 12.83
N ASP A 175 18.54 10.50 14.14
CA ASP A 175 17.64 11.53 14.70
C ASP A 175 18.22 12.94 14.52
N ASP A 176 19.53 13.08 14.66
CA ASP A 176 20.22 14.34 14.40
C ASP A 176 20.10 14.75 12.93
N LEU A 177 20.20 13.80 11.99
CA LEU A 177 19.98 14.05 10.57
C LEU A 177 18.55 14.55 10.30
N GLY A 178 17.55 14.04 11.03
CA GLY A 178 16.14 14.47 10.93
C GLY A 178 15.87 15.92 11.31
N LYS A 179 16.83 16.64 11.92
CA LYS A 179 16.74 18.09 12.16
C LYS A 179 16.94 18.91 10.89
N MET A 180 17.53 18.31 9.86
CA MET A 180 17.68 18.90 8.53
C MET A 180 16.41 18.70 7.71
N LYS A 181 16.03 19.70 6.91
CA LYS A 181 14.94 19.52 5.95
C LYS A 181 15.33 18.46 4.94
N GLU A 182 14.41 17.57 4.59
CA GLU A 182 14.66 16.45 3.68
C GLU A 182 15.18 16.89 2.31
N TYR A 183 14.73 18.05 1.81
CA TYR A 183 15.26 18.62 0.57
C TYR A 183 16.75 18.94 0.67
N ASP A 184 17.16 19.61 1.76
CA ASP A 184 18.54 19.98 2.02
C ASP A 184 19.39 18.72 2.29
N PHE A 185 18.84 17.74 2.99
CA PHE A 185 19.48 16.44 3.21
C PHE A 185 19.86 15.76 1.88
N LEU A 186 18.95 15.73 0.89
CA LEU A 186 19.23 15.16 -0.43
C LEU A 186 20.31 15.96 -1.19
N GLU A 187 20.31 17.29 -1.08
CA GLU A 187 21.35 18.13 -1.68
C GLU A 187 22.73 17.87 -1.04
N ARG A 188 22.80 17.69 0.28
CA ARG A 188 24.05 17.36 0.98
C ARG A 188 24.52 15.95 0.63
N LEU A 189 23.61 14.97 0.56
CA LEU A 189 23.93 13.61 0.17
C LEU A 189 24.48 13.54 -1.27
N HIS A 190 23.92 14.35 -2.18
CA HIS A 190 24.48 14.51 -3.52
C HIS A 190 25.83 15.22 -3.51
N GLY A 191 26.00 16.27 -2.72
CA GLY A 191 27.25 17.03 -2.61
C GLY A 191 28.46 16.18 -2.19
N ILE A 192 28.22 15.12 -1.40
CA ILE A 192 29.24 14.14 -1.02
C ILE A 192 29.32 12.93 -1.96
N SER A 193 28.62 12.95 -3.10
CA SER A 193 28.51 11.84 -4.04
C SER A 193 27.87 10.56 -3.47
N GLY A 194 27.12 10.64 -2.38
CA GLY A 194 26.37 9.51 -1.82
C GLY A 194 25.16 9.12 -2.69
N ILE A 195 24.66 10.06 -3.51
CA ILE A 195 23.71 9.79 -4.59
C ILE A 195 24.08 10.57 -5.86
N GLY A 196 23.78 9.97 -7.02
CA GLY A 196 23.89 10.65 -8.31
C GLY A 196 22.79 11.68 -8.55
N LYS A 197 23.03 12.60 -9.50
CA LYS A 197 22.12 13.71 -9.84
C LYS A 197 20.69 13.23 -10.16
N ASN A 198 20.55 12.27 -11.07
CA ASN A 198 19.23 11.80 -11.51
C ASN A 198 18.44 11.20 -10.34
N ARG A 199 19.10 10.44 -9.46
CA ARG A 199 18.45 9.88 -8.27
C ARG A 199 18.02 10.98 -7.31
N LYS A 200 18.87 11.98 -7.06
CA LYS A 200 18.51 13.14 -6.25
C LYS A 200 17.26 13.83 -6.80
N ASP A 201 17.23 14.09 -8.10
CA ASP A 201 16.11 14.77 -8.76
C ASP A 201 14.80 13.94 -8.66
N GLU A 202 14.86 12.62 -8.83
CA GLU A 202 13.70 11.74 -8.64
C GLU A 202 13.23 11.67 -7.17
N LEU A 203 14.16 11.61 -6.21
CA LEU A 203 13.83 11.63 -4.79
C LEU A 203 13.19 12.97 -4.38
N GLN A 204 13.64 14.09 -4.94
CA GLN A 204 13.02 15.39 -4.71
C GLN A 204 11.60 15.47 -5.31
N LYS A 205 11.34 14.86 -6.46
CA LYS A 205 9.97 14.72 -6.99
C LYS A 205 9.09 13.89 -6.07
N ALA A 206 9.60 12.78 -5.55
CA ALA A 206 8.88 11.96 -4.57
C ALA A 206 8.60 12.70 -3.26
N LEU A 207 9.57 13.47 -2.76
CA LEU A 207 9.39 14.33 -1.60
C LEU A 207 8.28 15.35 -1.84
N LYS A 208 8.26 16.00 -3.02
CA LYS A 208 7.21 16.95 -3.39
C LYS A 208 5.83 16.30 -3.40
N LEU A 209 5.71 15.09 -3.94
CA LEU A 209 4.46 14.33 -3.91
C LEU A 209 4.04 13.99 -2.47
N ARG A 210 4.98 13.52 -1.64
CA ARG A 210 4.72 13.25 -0.23
C ARG A 210 4.23 14.50 0.51
N ASN A 211 4.85 15.65 0.28
CA ASN A 211 4.42 16.91 0.89
C ASN A 211 3.02 17.31 0.43
N ALA A 212 2.69 17.14 -0.85
CA ALA A 212 1.33 17.35 -1.34
C ALA A 212 0.32 16.39 -0.68
N CYS A 213 0.69 15.15 -0.39
CA CYS A 213 -0.16 14.20 0.33
C CYS A 213 -0.31 14.51 1.82
N GLY A 214 0.72 15.08 2.47
CA GLY A 214 0.73 15.39 3.90
C GLY A 214 0.04 16.69 4.31
N HIS A 215 -0.29 17.57 3.36
CA HIS A 215 -1.00 18.82 3.65
C HIS A 215 -2.50 18.71 3.38
N PRO A 216 -3.35 19.39 4.18
CA PRO A 216 -4.78 19.47 3.91
C PRO A 216 -5.01 20.32 2.66
N ASN A 217 -5.24 19.65 1.53
CA ASN A 217 -5.46 20.28 0.23
C ASN A 217 -6.40 19.42 -0.65
N SER A 218 -6.80 19.98 -1.78
CA SER A 218 -7.65 19.31 -2.78
C SER A 218 -6.90 18.30 -3.67
N PHE A 219 -5.58 18.11 -3.47
CA PHE A 219 -4.81 17.16 -4.25
C PHE A 219 -5.35 15.75 -4.05
N LYS A 220 -5.55 15.02 -5.14
CA LYS A 220 -5.97 13.62 -5.13
C LYS A 220 -4.89 12.79 -5.78
N VAL A 221 -4.71 11.58 -5.28
CA VAL A 221 -3.77 10.61 -5.81
C VAL A 221 -4.50 9.31 -6.08
N SER A 222 -4.20 8.69 -7.22
CA SER A 222 -4.78 7.42 -7.64
C SER A 222 -3.98 6.25 -7.07
N ALA A 223 -4.56 5.04 -7.16
CA ALA A 223 -3.85 3.80 -6.85
C ALA A 223 -2.52 3.70 -7.63
N ASN A 224 -2.56 3.93 -8.94
CA ASN A 224 -1.37 3.87 -9.79
C ASN A 224 -0.33 4.94 -9.40
N GLY A 225 -0.77 6.12 -8.98
CA GLY A 225 0.14 7.18 -8.53
C GLY A 225 0.88 6.80 -7.24
N ALA A 226 0.19 6.18 -6.28
CA ALA A 226 0.82 5.66 -5.07
C ALA A 226 1.74 4.48 -5.38
N ALA A 227 1.29 3.55 -6.23
CA ALA A 227 2.09 2.40 -6.67
C ALA A 227 3.41 2.84 -7.32
N ALA A 228 3.35 3.77 -8.27
CA ALA A 228 4.54 4.29 -8.96
C ALA A 228 5.51 5.00 -8.00
N HIS A 229 4.98 5.68 -6.97
CA HIS A 229 5.82 6.30 -5.95
C HIS A 229 6.60 5.24 -5.14
N ILE A 230 5.93 4.17 -4.71
CA ILE A 230 6.59 3.10 -3.95
C ILE A 230 7.59 2.34 -4.82
N GLU A 231 7.22 2.03 -6.07
CA GLU A 231 8.11 1.36 -7.03
C GLU A 231 9.37 2.18 -7.31
N MET A 232 9.25 3.50 -7.47
CA MET A 232 10.41 4.38 -7.64
C MET A 232 11.35 4.29 -6.43
N LEU A 233 10.80 4.29 -5.21
CA LEU A 233 11.60 4.18 -3.98
C LEU A 233 12.24 2.79 -3.82
N LEU A 234 11.58 1.71 -4.27
CA LEU A 234 12.21 0.39 -4.37
C LEU A 234 13.47 0.43 -5.22
N LEU A 235 13.33 0.86 -6.47
CA LEU A 235 14.41 0.80 -7.44
C LEU A 235 15.57 1.76 -7.10
N ASN A 236 15.28 2.88 -6.43
CA ASN A 236 16.25 3.94 -6.20
C ASN A 236 16.78 4.01 -4.77
N VAL A 237 16.10 3.38 -3.80
CA VAL A 237 16.50 3.40 -2.39
C VAL A 237 16.62 1.98 -1.86
N PHE A 238 15.52 1.23 -1.79
CA PHE A 238 15.50 -0.04 -1.06
C PHE A 238 16.40 -1.11 -1.69
N ASP A 239 16.45 -1.22 -3.02
CA ASP A 239 17.33 -2.18 -3.69
C ASP A 239 18.79 -1.73 -3.73
N VAL A 240 19.04 -0.43 -3.57
CA VAL A 240 20.39 0.13 -3.74
C VAL A 240 21.14 0.21 -2.42
N PHE A 241 20.47 0.60 -1.34
CA PHE A 241 21.07 0.77 -0.03
C PHE A 241 20.70 -0.41 0.85
N GLN A 242 21.56 -1.43 0.85
CA GLN A 242 21.41 -2.60 1.70
C GLN A 242 21.71 -2.19 3.16
N ILE A 243 20.75 -2.37 4.06
CA ILE A 243 20.83 -1.98 5.48
C ILE A 243 20.37 -3.08 6.43
#